data_AF-A0A8T6MSI5-F1
#
_entry.id   AF-A0A8T6MSI5-F1
#
_cell.length_a   1.000
_cell.length_b   1.000
_cell.length_c   1.000
_cell.angle_alpha   90.00
_cell.angle_beta   90.00
_cell.angle_gamma   90.00
#
_symmetry.space_group_name_H-M   'P 1'
#
loop_
_entity.id
_entity.type
_entity.pdbx_description
1 polymer ?
#
loop_
_entity_poly.entity_id
_entity_poly.type
_entity_poly.pdbx_seq_one_letter_code
_entity_poly.pdbx_strand_id
1 'polypeptide(L)'
;MDATDAIITAVHLVVGFILVFYAGKAYKKTKYPPMLLLVAGFSVLILGETVIEDFFYFLNNNVIQEVIAESFEIVGFVILILAVKKS
;
A
#
# COMPACT_ATOMS: atom_id res chain seq x y z
N MET A 1 -5.70 -20.41 -0.59
CA MET A 1 -6.28 -19.18 -1.15
C MET A 1 -7.47 -19.58 -1.97
N ASP A 2 -8.67 -19.16 -1.56
CA ASP A 2 -9.86 -19.42 -2.36
C ASP A 2 -9.94 -18.43 -3.53
N ALA A 3 -10.72 -18.75 -4.56
CA ALA A 3 -10.84 -17.90 -5.74
C ALA A 3 -11.28 -16.46 -5.40
N THR A 4 -12.08 -16.30 -4.35
CA THR A 4 -12.54 -15.00 -3.83
C THR A 4 -11.37 -14.17 -3.30
N ASP A 5 -10.49 -14.77 -2.50
CA ASP A 5 -9.33 -14.08 -1.92
C ASP A 5 -8.40 -13.58 -3.02
N ALA A 6 -8.12 -14.43 -4.01
CA ALA A 6 -7.28 -14.06 -5.16
C ALA A 6 -7.86 -12.89 -5.98
N ILE A 7 -9.19 -12.83 -6.13
CA ILE A 7 -9.85 -11.71 -6.80
C ILE A 7 -9.73 -10.43 -5.98
N ILE A 8 -9.92 -10.50 -4.66
CA ILE A 8 -9.79 -9.36 -3.76
C ILE A 8 -8.36 -8.81 -3.82
N THR A 9 -7.34 -9.67 -3.69
CA THR A 9 -5.93 -9.29 -3.79
C THR A 9 -5.63 -8.66 -5.16
N ALA A 10 -6.14 -9.25 -6.25
CA ALA A 10 -5.95 -8.70 -7.60
C ALA A 10 -6.58 -7.31 -7.75
N VAL A 11 -7.81 -7.11 -7.26
CA VAL A 11 -8.46 -5.79 -7.28
C VAL A 11 -7.68 -4.78 -6.45
N HIS A 12 -7.26 -5.16 -5.25
CA HIS A 12 -6.50 -4.30 -4.34
C HIS A 12 -5.18 -3.85 -4.99
N LEU A 13 -4.46 -4.78 -5.61
CA LEU A 13 -3.22 -4.50 -6.33
C LEU A 13 -3.45 -3.59 -7.55
N VAL A 14 -4.44 -3.88 -8.39
CA VAL A 14 -4.74 -3.09 -9.58
C VAL A 14 -5.17 -1.66 -9.21
N VAL A 15 -6.14 -1.52 -8.31
CA VAL A 15 -6.63 -0.20 -7.87
C VAL A 15 -5.52 0.56 -7.17
N GLY A 16 -4.76 -0.11 -6.32
CA GLY A 16 -3.59 0.46 -5.67
C GLY A 16 -2.57 1.03 -6.66
N PHE A 17 -2.14 0.22 -7.64
CA PHE A 17 -1.20 0.68 -8.66
C PHE A 17 -1.72 1.87 -9.46
N ILE A 18 -3.03 1.90 -9.74
CA ILE A 18 -3.68 3.04 -10.39
C ILE A 18 -3.54 4.30 -9.54
N LEU A 19 -3.79 4.23 -8.22
CA LEU A 19 -3.64 5.35 -7.31
C LEU A 19 -2.19 5.86 -7.25
N VAL A 20 -1.23 4.95 -7.11
CA VAL A 20 0.21 5.27 -7.12
C VAL A 20 0.62 5.92 -8.43
N PHE A 21 0.15 5.39 -9.57
CA PHE A 21 0.41 5.93 -10.89
C PHE A 21 -0.13 7.36 -11.03
N TYR A 22 -1.37 7.61 -10.62
CA TYR A 22 -1.96 8.94 -10.69
C TYR A 22 -1.27 9.94 -9.77
N ALA A 23 -0.93 9.55 -8.53
CA ALA A 23 -0.18 10.39 -7.61
C ALA A 23 1.21 10.74 -8.19
N GLY A 24 1.90 9.76 -8.79
CA GLY A 24 3.20 9.95 -9.43
C GLY A 24 3.11 10.84 -10.67
N LYS A 25 2.08 10.65 -11.50
CA LYS A 25 1.80 11.50 -12.66
C LYS A 25 1.50 12.94 -12.23
N ALA A 26 0.71 13.13 -11.17
CA ALA A 26 0.42 14.44 -10.61
C ALA A 26 1.68 15.12 -10.10
N TYR A 27 2.53 14.42 -9.34
CA TYR A 27 3.82 14.93 -8.88
C TYR A 27 4.72 15.37 -10.05
N LYS A 28 4.81 14.57 -11.11
CA LYS A 28 5.61 14.93 -12.28
C LYS A 28 5.17 16.26 -12.91
N LYS A 29 3.86 16.54 -12.90
CA LYS A 29 3.27 17.76 -13.48
C LYS A 29 3.37 18.98 -12.56
N THR A 30 3.10 18.82 -11.27
CA THR A 30 2.98 19.96 -10.32
C THR A 30 4.26 20.20 -9.51
N LYS A 31 5.13 19.19 -9.42
CA LYS A 31 6.29 19.16 -8.50
C LYS A 31 5.91 19.40 -7.04
N TYR A 32 4.64 19.17 -6.69
CA TYR A 32 4.12 19.45 -5.37
C TYR A 32 4.54 18.34 -4.38
N PRO A 33 5.39 18.64 -3.37
CA PRO A 33 5.99 17.61 -2.51
C PRO A 33 4.98 16.69 -1.80
N PRO A 34 3.79 17.14 -1.36
CA PRO A 34 2.76 16.25 -0.81
C PRO A 34 2.35 15.10 -1.73
N MET A 35 2.40 15.28 -3.06
CA MET A 35 2.08 14.21 -4.01
C MET A 35 3.08 13.05 -3.96
N LEU A 36 4.35 13.30 -3.62
CA LEU A 36 5.32 12.22 -3.39
C LEU A 36 5.00 11.42 -2.13
N LEU A 37 4.49 12.08 -1.08
CA LEU A 37 4.06 11.40 0.13
C LEU A 37 2.85 10.51 -0.16
N LEU A 38 1.92 10.94 -1.01
CA LEU A 38 0.83 10.08 -1.46
C LEU A 38 1.35 8.85 -2.23
N VAL A 39 2.30 9.04 -3.16
CA VAL A 39 2.96 7.91 -3.86
C VAL A 39 3.56 6.93 -2.87
N ALA A 40 4.34 7.42 -1.89
CA ALA A 40 5.01 6.60 -0.91
C ALA A 40 4.00 5.87 0.01
N GLY A 41 3.01 6.60 0.55
CA GLY A 41 2.00 6.05 1.45
C GLY A 41 1.16 4.97 0.78
N PHE A 42 0.62 5.23 -0.40
CA PHE A 42 -0.13 4.21 -1.13
C PHE A 42 0.75 3.03 -1.54
N SER A 43 2.01 3.24 -1.94
CA SER A 43 2.90 2.12 -2.28
C SER A 43 3.18 1.23 -1.07
N VAL A 44 3.39 1.81 0.11
CA VAL A 44 3.57 1.05 1.36
C VAL A 44 2.32 0.26 1.71
N LEU A 45 1.12 0.85 1.58
CA LEU A 45 -0.13 0.13 1.84
C LEU A 45 -0.30 -1.08 0.91
N ILE A 46 -0.11 -0.88 -0.40
CA ILE A 46 -0.35 -1.93 -1.39
C ILE A 46 0.67 -3.06 -1.24
N LEU A 47 1.95 -2.72 -1.12
CA LEU A 47 3.01 -3.72 -0.98
C LEU A 47 2.97 -4.39 0.38
N GLY A 48 2.61 -3.65 1.44
CA GLY A 48 2.38 -4.18 2.77
C GLY A 48 1.33 -5.29 2.72
N GLU A 49 0.14 -4.99 2.21
CA GLU A 49 -0.93 -5.98 2.10
C GLU A 49 -0.52 -7.14 1.19
N THR A 50 -0.12 -6.85 -0.06
CA THR A 50 0.03 -7.90 -1.09
C THR A 50 1.31 -8.71 -0.96
N VAL A 51 2.45 -8.09 -0.63
CA VAL A 51 3.74 -8.79 -0.60
C VAL A 51 3.97 -9.47 0.74
N ILE A 52 3.57 -8.85 1.86
CA ILE A 52 3.75 -9.47 3.18
C ILE A 52 2.81 -10.66 3.32
N GLU A 53 1.54 -10.55 2.92
CA GLU A 53 0.62 -11.70 3.02
C GLU A 53 1.11 -12.89 2.21
N ASP A 54 1.49 -12.68 0.95
CA ASP A 54 1.97 -13.75 0.08
C ASP A 54 3.32 -14.33 0.53
N PHE A 55 4.25 -13.47 1.00
CA PHE A 55 5.58 -13.92 1.42
C PHE A 55 5.55 -14.70 2.73
N PHE A 56 4.76 -14.26 3.71
CA PHE A 56 4.68 -14.89 5.03
C PHE A 56 3.73 -16.10 5.07
N TYR A 57 2.83 -16.26 4.09
CA TYR A 57 2.08 -17.50 3.91
C TYR A 57 2.99 -18.74 3.85
N PHE A 58 4.19 -18.62 3.25
CA PHE A 58 5.17 -19.70 3.19
C PHE A 58 5.85 -20.03 4.52
N LEU A 59 5.82 -19.12 5.50
CA LEU A 59 6.45 -19.30 6.81
C LEU A 59 5.51 -19.93 7.86
N ASN A 60 4.22 -20.15 7.53
CA ASN A 60 3.22 -20.84 8.33
C ASN A 60 3.08 -20.32 9.78
N ASN A 61 3.29 -19.01 9.98
CA ASN A 61 3.16 -18.35 11.27
C ASN A 61 2.20 -17.16 11.16
N ASN A 62 0.91 -17.45 11.34
CA ASN A 62 -0.19 -16.52 11.11
C ASN A 62 -0.10 -15.26 11.97
N VAL A 63 0.37 -15.38 13.22
CA VAL A 63 0.45 -14.25 14.16
C VAL A 63 1.51 -13.23 13.72
N ILE A 64 2.68 -13.72 13.29
CA ILE A 64 3.76 -12.82 12.84
C ILE A 64 3.37 -12.15 11.51
N GLN A 65 2.71 -12.88 10.61
CA GLN A 65 2.21 -12.33 9.35
C GLN A 65 1.25 -11.16 9.60
N GLU A 66 0.23 -11.37 10.43
CA GLU A 66 -0.81 -10.38 10.73
C GLU A 66 -0.20 -9.12 11.37
N VAL A 67 0.67 -9.28 12.37
CA VAL A 67 1.33 -8.14 13.04
C VAL A 67 2.19 -7.34 12.05
N ILE A 68 2.91 -8.01 11.14
CA ILE A 68 3.73 -7.30 10.16
C ILE A 68 2.85 -6.58 9.15
N ALA A 69 1.82 -7.22 8.60
CA ALA A 69 0.89 -6.61 7.65
C ALA A 69 0.24 -5.34 8.24
N GLU A 70 -0.35 -5.44 9.44
CA GLU A 70 -0.95 -4.29 10.14
C GLU A 70 0.08 -3.17 10.38
N SER A 71 1.33 -3.50 10.68
CA SER A 71 2.37 -2.49 10.89
C SER A 71 2.67 -1.68 9.62
N PHE A 72 2.70 -2.33 8.45
CA PHE A 72 2.85 -1.64 7.17
C PHE A 72 1.63 -0.77 6.86
N GLU A 73 0.43 -1.25 7.17
CA GLU A 73 -0.79 -0.48 7.01
C GLU A 73 -0.75 0.82 7.81
N ILE A 74 -0.41 0.73 9.11
CA ILE A 74 -0.29 1.90 10.00
C ILE A 74 0.76 2.87 9.46
N VAL A 75 1.93 2.39 9.03
CA VAL A 75 2.99 3.24 8.46
C VAL A 75 2.50 3.94 7.19
N GLY A 76 1.79 3.22 6.32
CA GLY A 76 1.19 3.78 5.12
C GLY A 76 0.20 4.90 5.45
N PHE A 77 -0.69 4.70 6.42
CA PHE A 77 -1.62 5.74 6.86
C PHE A 77 -0.93 6.95 7.48
N VAL A 78 0.11 6.76 8.29
CA VAL A 78 0.89 7.88 8.83
C VAL A 78 1.47 8.73 7.70
N ILE A 79 2.03 8.10 6.66
CA ILE A 79 2.55 8.82 5.50
C ILE A 79 1.44 9.59 4.77
N LEU A 80 0.26 8.99 4.59
CA LEU A 80 -0.89 9.68 3.99
C LEU A 80 -1.35 10.88 4.82
N ILE A 81 -1.41 10.76 6.14
CA ILE A 81 -1.74 11.87 7.04
C ILE A 81 -0.70 13.00 6.91
N LEU A 82 0.59 12.65 6.83
CA LEU A 82 1.64 13.64 6.60
C LEU A 82 1.52 14.31 5.23
N ALA A 83 1.08 13.58 4.20
CA ALA A 83 0.80 14.13 2.89
C ALA A 83 -0.30 15.19 2.97
N VAL A 84 -1.40 14.89 3.65
CA VAL A 84 -2.53 15.82 3.83
C VAL A 84 -2.14 17.02 4.68
N LYS A 85 -1.45 16.82 5.80
CA LYS A 85 -1.01 17.90 6.70
C LYS A 85 -0.08 18.91 6.00
N LYS A 86 0.71 18.45 5.02
CA LYS A 86 1.67 19.26 4.28
C LYS A 86 1.07 19.87 3.01
N SER A 87 -0.16 19.49 2.67
CA SER A 87 -0.94 20.07 1.57
C SER A 87 -1.61 21.38 1.96
#